data_AF-A0A091BU97-F1
#
_entry.id   AF-A0A091BU97-F1
#
_cell.length_a   1.000
_cell.length_b   1.000
_cell.length_c   1.000
_cell.angle_alpha   90.00
_cell.angle_beta   90.00
_cell.angle_gamma   90.00
#
_symmetry.space_group_name_H-M   'P 1'
#
loop_
_entity.id
_entity.type
_entity.pdbx_description
1 polymer ?
#
loop_
_entity_poly.entity_id
_entity_poly.type
_entity_poly.pdbx_seq_one_letter_code
_entity_poly.pdbx_strand_id
1 'polypeptide(L)'
;MHEETYTFDEAAAFIIKNFREFSPKMATFAQSAFENSWIEAEDRPGKRPGGYCTSFPESQESRIFMTYSHSMNEVATIAHELGHAFHSSVMWDLPVLNQEYAMNVAETASTFAELIVADATLKKAQTKEEKT
;
A
#
# COMPACT_ATOMS: atom_id res chain seq x y z
N MET A 1 -21.29 -16.89 0.31
CA MET A 1 -20.21 -16.36 -0.54
C MET A 1 -18.94 -16.53 0.26
N HIS A 2 -17.95 -17.25 -0.28
CA HIS A 2 -16.65 -17.32 0.37
C HIS A 2 -15.88 -16.09 -0.07
N GLU A 3 -15.56 -15.21 0.86
CA GLU A 3 -14.67 -14.08 0.60
C GLU A 3 -13.24 -14.63 0.53
N GLU A 4 -12.49 -14.27 -0.52
CA GLU A 4 -11.12 -14.72 -0.69
C GLU A 4 -10.23 -14.04 0.36
N THR A 5 -9.49 -14.83 1.13
CA THR A 5 -8.62 -14.35 2.19
C THR A 5 -7.16 -14.39 1.78
N TYR A 6 -6.40 -13.39 2.19
CA TYR A 6 -4.97 -13.25 1.93
C TYR A 6 -4.21 -13.24 3.26
N THR A 7 -3.21 -14.09 3.42
CA THR A 7 -2.19 -13.88 4.47
C THR A 7 -1.43 -12.58 4.19
N PHE A 8 -0.77 -12.01 5.20
CA PHE A 8 0.01 -10.79 5.02
C PHE A 8 1.12 -10.97 3.96
N ASP A 9 1.76 -12.14 3.93
CA ASP A 9 2.79 -12.46 2.94
C ASP A 9 2.21 -12.63 1.52
N GLU A 10 1.03 -13.24 1.39
CA GLU A 10 0.32 -13.32 0.10
C GLU A 10 -0.10 -11.94 -0.40
N ALA A 11 -0.56 -11.07 0.49
CA ALA A 11 -0.86 -9.68 0.17
C ALA A 11 0.38 -8.92 -0.30
N ALA A 12 1.50 -9.05 0.43
CA ALA A 12 2.78 -8.46 0.05
C ALA A 12 3.23 -8.92 -1.35
N ALA A 13 3.21 -10.24 -1.58
CA ALA A 13 3.58 -10.81 -2.87
C ALA A 13 2.65 -10.34 -4.00
N PHE A 14 1.34 -10.26 -3.73
CA PHE A 14 0.36 -9.77 -4.69
C PHE A 14 0.59 -8.30 -5.04
N ILE A 15 0.78 -7.43 -4.06
CA ILE A 15 1.03 -6.00 -4.26
C ILE A 15 2.33 -5.80 -5.05
N ILE A 16 3.45 -6.41 -4.61
CA ILE A 16 4.75 -6.25 -5.26
C ILE A 16 4.70 -6.72 -6.72
N LYS A 17 4.02 -7.84 -7.00
CA LYS A 17 3.85 -8.35 -8.36
C LYS A 17 3.13 -7.32 -9.25
N ASN A 18 1.97 -6.83 -8.83
CA ASN A 18 1.16 -5.94 -9.66
C ASN A 18 1.77 -4.55 -9.79
N PHE A 19 2.42 -4.05 -8.73
CA PHE A 19 3.24 -2.83 -8.84
C PHE A 19 4.38 -3.03 -9.85
N ARG A 20 4.97 -4.22 -9.97
CA ARG A 20 6.07 -4.49 -10.91
C ARG A 20 5.61 -4.49 -12.35
N GLU A 21 4.41 -4.98 -12.62
CA GLU A 21 3.78 -4.93 -13.95
C GLU A 21 3.53 -3.49 -14.42
N PHE A 22 3.28 -2.57 -13.49
CA PHE A 22 3.12 -1.14 -13.77
C PHE A 22 4.44 -0.36 -13.77
N SER A 23 5.22 -0.45 -12.68
CA SER A 23 6.44 0.31 -12.43
C SER A 23 7.44 -0.49 -11.59
N PRO A 24 8.57 -0.94 -12.19
CA PRO A 24 9.63 -1.63 -11.45
C PRO A 24 10.19 -0.84 -10.26
N LYS A 25 10.20 0.50 -10.34
CA LYS A 25 10.65 1.37 -9.24
C LYS A 25 9.72 1.30 -8.05
N MET A 26 8.41 1.40 -8.29
CA MET A 26 7.39 1.31 -7.24
C MET A 26 7.38 -0.06 -6.57
N ALA A 27 7.54 -1.13 -7.36
CA ALA A 27 7.66 -2.48 -6.82
C ALA A 27 8.90 -2.69 -5.95
N THR A 28 10.04 -2.17 -6.38
CA THR A 28 11.30 -2.25 -5.61
C THR A 28 11.16 -1.50 -4.29
N PHE A 29 10.56 -0.30 -4.32
CA PHE A 29 10.27 0.47 -3.13
C PHE A 29 9.32 -0.28 -2.16
N ALA A 30 8.20 -0.80 -2.67
CA ALA A 30 7.25 -1.55 -1.86
C ALA A 30 7.90 -2.78 -1.23
N GLN A 31 8.71 -3.52 -2.01
CA GLN A 31 9.49 -4.65 -1.51
C GLN A 31 10.39 -4.24 -0.34
N SER A 32 11.13 -3.14 -0.46
CA SER A 32 11.95 -2.62 0.64
C SER A 32 11.13 -2.23 1.88
N ALA A 33 9.91 -1.71 1.71
CA ALA A 33 9.04 -1.39 2.85
C ALA A 33 8.62 -2.65 3.63
N PHE A 34 8.31 -3.76 2.94
CA PHE A 34 8.03 -5.04 3.59
C PHE A 34 9.29 -5.63 4.25
N GLU A 35 10.41 -5.70 3.52
CA GLU A 35 11.66 -6.31 4.00
C GLU A 35 12.24 -5.58 5.23
N ASN A 36 12.11 -4.25 5.28
CA ASN A 36 12.58 -3.43 6.40
C ASN A 36 11.54 -3.26 7.51
N SER A 37 10.45 -4.03 7.50
CA SER A 37 9.43 -4.00 8.56
C SER A 37 8.81 -2.62 8.79
N TRP A 38 8.55 -1.85 7.72
CA TRP A 38 7.92 -0.54 7.83
C TRP A 38 6.42 -0.62 8.14
N ILE A 39 5.81 -1.79 7.94
CA ILE A 39 4.38 -2.02 8.07
C ILE A 39 4.10 -2.75 9.38
N GLU A 40 3.35 -2.09 10.28
CA GLU A 40 2.90 -2.64 11.55
C GLU A 40 1.46 -3.16 11.40
N ALA A 41 1.31 -4.42 11.00
CA ALA A 41 0.03 -4.98 10.53
C ALA A 41 -0.75 -5.84 11.53
N GLU A 42 -0.09 -6.39 12.55
CA GLU A 42 -0.67 -7.41 13.45
C GLU A 42 -1.98 -6.95 14.10
N ASP A 43 -3.03 -7.77 14.03
CA ASP A 43 -4.26 -7.54 14.79
C ASP A 43 -4.06 -7.99 16.24
N ARG A 44 -4.25 -7.05 17.18
CA ARG A 44 -4.09 -7.28 18.62
C ARG A 44 -5.14 -6.52 19.43
N PRO A 45 -5.57 -7.05 20.61
CA PRO A 45 -6.59 -6.42 21.43
C PRO A 45 -6.31 -4.94 21.73
N GLY A 46 -7.29 -4.07 21.43
CA GLY A 46 -7.18 -2.63 21.66
C GLY A 46 -6.40 -1.85 20.59
N LYS A 47 -5.93 -2.50 19.51
CA LYS A 47 -5.34 -1.80 18.36
C LYS A 47 -6.43 -1.07 17.57
N ARG A 48 -6.09 0.12 17.07
CA ARG A 48 -7.00 0.96 16.28
C ARG A 48 -7.26 0.32 14.91
N PRO A 49 -8.51 0.30 14.40
CA PRO A 49 -8.79 -0.15 13.03
C PRO A 49 -8.33 0.86 11.97
N GLY A 50 -8.29 0.42 10.72
CA GLY A 50 -7.89 1.24 9.56
C GLY A 50 -6.39 1.22 9.31
N GLY A 51 -5.95 2.10 8.41
CA GLY A 51 -4.54 2.29 8.05
C GLY A 51 -4.14 3.77 8.02
N TYR A 52 -2.84 4.04 8.14
CA TYR A 52 -2.25 5.34 7.80
C TYR A 52 -0.74 5.19 7.52
N CYS A 53 -0.20 6.15 6.77
CA CYS A 53 1.22 6.31 6.48
C CYS A 53 1.78 7.58 7.12
N THR A 54 3.01 7.50 7.62
CA THR A 54 3.79 8.67 8.05
C THR A 54 5.21 8.58 7.49
N SER A 55 5.79 9.71 7.08
CA SER A 55 7.10 9.78 6.44
C SER A 55 8.16 10.31 7.39
N PHE A 56 9.37 9.76 7.30
CA PHE A 56 10.57 10.19 8.01
C PHE A 56 11.64 10.58 6.98
N PRO A 57 11.58 11.81 6.43
CA PRO A 57 12.42 12.18 5.29
C PRO A 57 13.92 12.25 5.62
N GLU A 58 14.30 12.59 6.86
CA GLU A 58 15.71 12.60 7.28
C GLU A 58 16.36 11.21 7.24
N SER A 59 15.60 10.16 7.59
CA SER A 59 16.06 8.78 7.52
C SER A 59 15.77 8.12 6.17
N GLN A 60 15.07 8.81 5.26
CA GLN A 60 14.58 8.25 4.00
C GLN A 60 13.73 6.99 4.21
N GLU A 61 12.77 7.07 5.13
CA GLU A 61 11.86 5.96 5.44
C GLU A 61 10.41 6.40 5.55
N SER A 62 9.50 5.43 5.63
CA SER A 62 8.11 5.64 6.06
C SER A 62 7.70 4.58 7.07
N ARG A 63 6.59 4.82 7.79
CA ARG A 63 5.92 3.82 8.62
C ARG A 63 4.46 3.75 8.23
N ILE A 64 4.00 2.53 8.05
CA ILE A 64 2.62 2.21 7.71
C ILE A 64 2.04 1.49 8.92
N PHE A 65 0.96 2.01 9.46
CA PHE A 65 0.20 1.36 10.51
C PHE A 65 -1.06 0.79 9.89
N MET A 66 -1.43 -0.43 10.27
CA MET A 66 -2.78 -0.93 10.02
C MET A 66 -3.18 -2.08 10.95
N THR A 67 -4.46 -2.38 11.00
CA THR A 67 -4.94 -3.66 11.54
C THR A 67 -5.34 -4.57 10.38
N TYR A 68 -4.59 -5.66 10.18
CA TYR A 68 -4.75 -6.56 9.03
C TYR A 68 -5.64 -7.76 9.37
N SER A 69 -6.78 -7.90 8.66
CA SER A 69 -7.79 -8.93 8.91
C SER A 69 -7.94 -9.97 7.79
N HIS A 70 -6.95 -10.05 6.89
CA HIS A 70 -6.90 -10.98 5.75
C HIS A 70 -7.88 -10.72 4.59
N SER A 71 -8.66 -9.64 4.59
CA SER A 71 -9.56 -9.34 3.47
C SER A 71 -8.87 -8.57 2.34
N MET A 72 -9.47 -8.60 1.15
CA MET A 72 -9.00 -7.83 -0.01
C MET A 72 -9.03 -6.31 0.25
N ASN A 73 -9.90 -5.82 1.13
CA ASN A 73 -9.95 -4.42 1.51
C ASN A 73 -8.67 -3.99 2.25
N GLU A 74 -8.11 -4.87 3.07
CA GLU A 74 -6.86 -4.63 3.78
C GLU A 74 -5.66 -4.72 2.83
N VAL A 75 -5.72 -5.58 1.81
CA VAL A 75 -4.72 -5.58 0.73
C VAL A 75 -4.73 -4.23 -0.02
N ALA A 76 -5.92 -3.72 -0.35
CA ALA A 76 -6.06 -2.39 -0.95
C ALA A 76 -5.57 -1.28 0.00
N THR A 77 -5.86 -1.38 1.30
CA THR A 77 -5.37 -0.44 2.32
C THR A 77 -3.83 -0.42 2.37
N ILE A 78 -3.15 -1.58 2.35
CA ILE A 78 -1.68 -1.59 2.27
C ILE A 78 -1.19 -0.90 1.01
N ALA A 79 -1.83 -1.17 -0.13
CA ALA A 79 -1.48 -0.53 -1.40
C ALA A 79 -1.65 0.99 -1.35
N HIS A 80 -2.74 1.47 -0.75
CA HIS A 80 -3.01 2.89 -0.50
C HIS A 80 -1.85 3.55 0.26
N GLU A 81 -1.50 2.97 1.42
CA GLU A 81 -0.45 3.53 2.27
C GLU A 81 0.94 3.43 1.62
N LEU A 82 1.21 2.37 0.86
CA LEU A 82 2.42 2.28 0.04
C LEU A 82 2.46 3.34 -1.07
N GLY A 83 1.32 3.76 -1.59
CA GLY A 83 1.21 4.89 -2.52
C GLY A 83 1.64 6.21 -1.87
N HIS A 84 1.22 6.47 -0.64
CA HIS A 84 1.71 7.60 0.15
C HIS A 84 3.22 7.51 0.42
N ALA A 85 3.70 6.34 0.87
CA ALA A 85 5.11 6.13 1.15
C ALA A 85 5.98 6.31 -0.11
N PHE A 86 5.53 5.81 -1.27
CA PHE A 86 6.23 5.99 -2.54
C PHE A 86 6.22 7.45 -3.01
N HIS A 87 5.10 8.16 -2.80
CA HIS A 87 5.05 9.58 -3.11
C HIS A 87 6.04 10.37 -2.24
N SER A 88 6.12 10.10 -0.94
CA SER A 88 7.14 10.71 -0.08
C SER A 88 8.56 10.41 -0.58
N SER A 89 8.83 9.17 -1.00
CA SER A 89 10.19 8.76 -1.38
C SER A 89 10.74 9.42 -2.62
N VAL A 90 9.89 9.81 -3.57
CA VAL A 90 10.33 10.56 -4.76
C VAL A 90 10.76 12.00 -4.44
N MET A 91 10.47 12.51 -3.23
CA MET A 91 10.82 13.86 -2.80
C MET A 91 11.93 13.90 -1.74
N TRP A 92 12.47 12.78 -1.27
CA TRP A 92 13.47 12.76 -0.20
C TRP A 92 14.74 13.57 -0.49
N ASP A 93 15.13 13.68 -1.77
CA ASP A 93 16.30 14.45 -2.20
C ASP A 93 16.02 15.97 -2.34
N LEU A 94 14.76 16.40 -2.17
CA LEU A 94 14.40 17.81 -2.20
C LEU A 94 14.69 18.48 -0.85
N PRO A 95 14.94 19.80 -0.82
CA PRO A 95 14.97 20.55 0.43
C PRO A 95 13.70 20.31 1.24
N VAL A 96 13.80 20.17 2.57
CA VAL A 96 12.67 19.82 3.45
C VAL A 96 11.44 20.71 3.24
N LEU A 97 11.65 22.02 3.06
CA LEU A 97 10.57 22.99 2.82
C LEU A 97 9.85 22.81 1.46
N ASN A 98 10.42 22.00 0.55
CA ASN A 98 9.85 21.69 -0.75
C ASN A 98 9.21 20.29 -0.78
N GLN A 99 9.13 19.58 0.35
CA GLN A 99 8.53 18.26 0.44
C GLN A 99 7.05 18.30 0.85
N GLU A 100 6.50 19.49 1.14
CA GLU A 100 5.09 19.65 1.48
C GLU A 100 4.21 19.69 0.22
N TYR A 101 3.09 18.96 0.27
CA TYR A 101 2.09 18.91 -0.79
C TYR A 101 0.69 18.90 -0.20
N ALA A 102 -0.28 19.38 -0.97
CA ALA A 102 -1.67 19.41 -0.55
C ALA A 102 -2.25 17.99 -0.46
N MET A 103 -3.19 17.80 0.47
CA MET A 103 -3.71 16.47 0.78
C MET A 103 -4.39 15.78 -0.41
N ASN A 104 -5.14 16.52 -1.22
CA ASN A 104 -5.73 15.97 -2.45
C ASN A 104 -4.69 15.45 -3.47
N VAL A 105 -3.49 16.05 -3.49
CA VAL A 105 -2.36 15.57 -4.31
C VAL A 105 -1.78 14.29 -3.73
N ALA A 106 -1.72 14.20 -2.39
CA ALA A 106 -1.31 12.98 -1.70
C ALA A 106 -2.25 11.80 -2.03
N GLU A 107 -3.57 12.04 -1.99
CA GLU A 107 -4.59 11.02 -2.29
C GLU A 107 -4.54 10.51 -3.73
N THR A 108 -4.02 11.32 -4.65
CA THR A 108 -3.86 10.89 -6.04
C THR A 108 -2.89 9.71 -6.14
N ALA A 109 -1.80 9.72 -5.36
CA ALA A 109 -0.82 8.63 -5.38
C ALA A 109 -1.33 7.36 -4.70
N SER A 110 -2.01 7.51 -3.55
CA SER A 110 -2.55 6.38 -2.79
C SER A 110 -3.73 5.71 -3.51
N THR A 111 -4.70 6.49 -4.00
CA THR A 111 -5.82 5.97 -4.80
C THR A 111 -5.32 5.31 -6.08
N PHE A 112 -4.28 5.85 -6.73
CA PHE A 112 -3.70 5.21 -7.90
C PHE A 112 -3.08 3.83 -7.57
N ALA A 113 -2.43 3.70 -6.42
CA ALA A 113 -1.90 2.43 -5.96
C ALA A 113 -3.01 1.39 -5.67
N GLU A 114 -4.13 1.81 -5.09
CA GLU A 114 -5.33 0.97 -4.97
C GLU A 114 -5.84 0.51 -6.34
N LEU A 115 -5.91 1.41 -7.33
CA LEU A 115 -6.42 1.10 -8.66
C LEU A 115 -5.60 0.01 -9.36
N ILE A 116 -4.27 -0.01 -9.17
CA ILE A 116 -3.42 -1.10 -9.69
C ILE A 116 -3.85 -2.45 -9.10
N VAL A 117 -4.11 -2.48 -7.79
CA VAL A 117 -4.52 -3.68 -7.08
C VAL A 117 -5.95 -4.09 -7.47
N ALA A 118 -6.88 -3.14 -7.58
CA ALA A 118 -8.26 -3.38 -8.00
C ALA A 118 -8.32 -3.94 -9.43
N ASP A 119 -7.57 -3.36 -10.37
CA ASP A 119 -7.48 -3.85 -11.75
C ASP A 119 -6.93 -5.29 -11.80
N ALA A 120 -5.91 -5.60 -10.99
CA ALA A 120 -5.38 -6.95 -10.89
C ALA A 120 -6.39 -7.95 -10.32
N THR A 121 -7.17 -7.56 -9.31
CA THR A 121 -8.23 -8.40 -8.73
C THR A 121 -9.34 -8.65 -9.76
N LEU A 122 -9.79 -7.62 -10.49
CA LEU A 122 -10.78 -7.76 -11.56
C LEU A 122 -10.33 -8.69 -12.70
N LYS A 123 -9.03 -8.66 -13.04
CA LYS A 123 -8.44 -9.56 -14.05
C LYS A 123 -8.39 -11.01 -13.57
N LYS A 124 -8.24 -11.25 -12.26
CA LYS A 124 -8.26 -12.59 -11.66
C LYS A 124 -9.66 -13.16 -11.46
N ALA A 125 -10.66 -12.29 -11.26
CA ALA A 125 -12.04 -12.69 -11.02
C ALA A 125 -12.56 -13.63 -12.12
N GLN A 126 -13.17 -14.73 -11.71
CA GLN A 126 -13.62 -15.79 -12.61
C GLN A 126 -15.12 -15.66 -12.91
N THR A 127 -15.88 -15.17 -11.94
CA THR A 127 -17.33 -15.01 -12.03
C THR A 127 -17.72 -13.58 -12.42
N LYS A 128 -18.99 -13.39 -12.81
CA LYS A 128 -19.52 -12.06 -13.12
C LYS A 128 -19.77 -11.28 -11.82
N GLU A 129 -20.20 -11.99 -10.78
CA GLU A 129 -20.46 -11.47 -9.45
C GLU A 129 -19.20 -10.92 -8.77
N GLU A 130 -18.04 -11.55 -8.96
CA GLU A 130 -16.74 -11.03 -8.46
C GLU A 130 -16.23 -9.80 -9.23
N LYS A 131 -16.76 -9.52 -10.43
CA LYS A 131 -16.36 -8.38 -11.29
C LYS A 131 -17.24 -7.16 -11.12
N THR A 132 -18.29 -7.25 -10.30
CA THR A 132 -19.32 -6.21 -10.14
C THR A 132 -19.30 -5.70 -8.72
#